data_AF-A0A956J3Y3-F1
#
_entry.id   AF-A0A956J3Y3-F1
#
_cell.length_a   1.000
_cell.length_b   1.000
_cell.length_c   1.000
_cell.angle_alpha   90.00
_cell.angle_beta   90.00
_cell.angle_gamma   90.00
#
_symmetry.space_group_name_H-M   'P 1'
#
loop_
_entity.id
_entity.type
_entity.pdbx_description
1 polymer ?
#
loop_
_entity_poly.entity_id
_entity_poly.type
_entity_poly.pdbx_seq_one_letter_code
_entity_poly.pdbx_strand_id
1 'polypeptide(L)' 'NYGITPGTDGHDDTVTDLVPGTRICFRIKAKSNTSIQQTSQVQVASARIQVQAKNVGQTDELIVGSPREVLFVIPPVPQ' A
#
# COMPACT_ATOMS: atom_id res chain seq x y z
N ASN A 1 -23.12 -12.03 6.12
CA ASN A 1 -22.55 -10.69 6.28
C ASN A 1 -21.09 -10.76 5.86
N TYR A 2 -20.80 -10.37 4.61
CA TYR A 2 -19.43 -10.25 4.13
C TYR A 2 -18.85 -8.94 4.65
N GLY A 3 -17.67 -8.97 5.28
CA GLY A 3 -17.09 -7.79 5.91
C GLY A 3 -15.57 -7.85 5.89
N ILE A 4 -14.96 -6.79 5.37
CA ILE A 4 -13.59 -6.43 5.74
C ILE A 4 -13.73 -5.82 7.13
N THR A 5 -13.12 -6.41 8.14
CA THR A 5 -12.98 -5.75 9.44
C THR A 5 -11.73 -4.90 9.34
N PRO A 6 -11.84 -3.56 9.21
CA PRO A 6 -10.66 -2.73 9.02
C PRO A 6 -9.81 -2.80 10.29
N GLY A 7 -8.55 -3.21 10.14
CA GLY A 7 -7.52 -2.89 11.10
C GLY A 7 -7.41 -1.38 11.16
N THR A 8 -7.31 -0.85 12.37
CA THR A 8 -7.44 0.57 12.71
C THR A 8 -6.47 1.53 12.00
N ASP A 9 -5.55 1.04 11.16
CA ASP A 9 -4.54 1.80 10.42
C ASP A 9 -4.41 1.47 8.91
N GLY A 10 -5.14 0.47 8.38
CA GLY A 10 -5.06 0.04 6.99
C GLY A 10 -3.72 -0.61 6.58
N HIS A 11 -2.91 -1.04 7.55
CA HIS A 11 -1.71 -1.85 7.33
C HIS A 11 -2.03 -3.34 7.45
N ASP A 12 -2.77 -3.72 8.50
CA ASP A 12 -3.18 -5.10 8.80
C ASP A 12 -4.72 -5.23 8.79
N ASP A 13 -5.30 -5.49 7.62
CA ASP A 13 -6.74 -5.70 7.46
C ASP A 13 -7.09 -7.20 7.39
N THR A 14 -8.15 -7.60 8.10
CA THR A 14 -8.68 -8.98 8.04
C THR A 14 -9.95 -9.02 7.21
N VAL A 15 -10.00 -9.95 6.26
CA VAL A 15 -11.19 -10.23 5.45
C VAL A 15 -11.64 -11.66 5.71
N THR A 16 -12.94 -11.84 6.02
CA THR A 16 -13.55 -13.16 6.14
C THR A 16 -14.43 -13.47 4.93
N ASP A 17 -14.69 -14.75 4.71
CA ASP A 17 -15.69 -15.24 3.73
C ASP A 17 -15.43 -14.85 2.27
N LEU A 18 -14.15 -14.86 1.86
CA LEU A 18 -13.77 -14.66 0.46
C LEU A 18 -14.22 -15.86 -0.41
N VAL A 19 -15.23 -15.62 -1.25
CA VAL A 19 -15.66 -16.60 -2.26
C VAL A 19 -14.65 -16.61 -3.42
N PRO A 20 -14.33 -17.76 -4.05
CA PRO A 20 -13.47 -17.78 -5.23
C PRO A 20 -13.95 -16.79 -6.31
N GLY A 21 -13.02 -16.00 -6.85
CA GLY A 21 -13.32 -14.94 -7.83
C GLY A 21 -13.63 -13.56 -7.24
N THR A 22 -13.69 -13.44 -5.90
CA THR A 22 -13.86 -12.15 -5.23
C THR A 22 -12.67 -11.23 -5.51
N ARG A 23 -12.95 -10.00 -5.94
CA ARG A 23 -11.95 -8.94 -6.12
C ARG A 23 -11.83 -8.14 -4.83
N ILE A 24 -10.62 -8.00 -4.32
CA ILE A 24 -10.30 -7.16 -3.16
C ILE A 24 -9.67 -5.86 -3.68
N CYS A 25 -10.20 -4.72 -3.26
CA CYS A 25 -9.73 -3.40 -3.68
C CYS A 25 -9.23 -2.62 -2.46
N PHE A 26 -7.98 -2.17 -2.49
CA PHE A 26 -7.40 -1.33 -1.46
C PHE A 26 -7.35 0.13 -1.93
N ARG A 27 -7.81 1.06 -1.09
CA ARG A 27 -7.61 2.50 -1.33
C ARG A 27 -6.41 2.98 -0.53
N ILE A 28 -5.29 3.14 -1.21
CA ILE A 28 -4.05 3.61 -0.59
C ILE A 28 -4.05 5.14 -0.61
N LYS A 29 -3.93 5.75 0.57
CA LYS A 29 -3.72 7.20 0.72
C LYS A 29 -2.32 7.43 1.27
N ALA A 30 -1.43 7.98 0.44
CA ALA A 30 -0.11 8.35 0.90
C ALA A 30 -0.20 9.44 1.98
N LYS A 31 0.53 9.27 3.08
CA LYS A 31 0.69 10.24 4.15
C LYS A 31 2.17 10.55 4.30
N SER A 32 2.53 11.84 4.32
CA SER A 32 3.92 12.23 4.55
C SER A 32 4.26 12.01 6.03
N ASN A 33 5.19 11.09 6.31
CA ASN A 33 5.68 10.82 7.66
C ASN A 33 6.99 11.57 7.96
N THR A 34 7.54 12.29 6.98
CA THR A 34 8.79 13.05 7.10
C THR A 34 8.76 14.28 6.20
N SER A 35 9.64 15.24 6.45
CA SER A 35 9.92 16.37 5.54
C SER A 35 11.09 16.00 4.64
N ILE A 36 10.93 16.17 3.32
CA ILE A 36 12.03 16.00 2.37
C ILE A 36 12.63 17.36 2.07
N GLN A 37 13.96 17.49 2.20
CA GLN A 37 14.67 18.71 1.83
C GLN A 37 14.68 18.85 0.30
N GLN A 38 14.11 19.94 -0.21
CA GLN A 38 14.15 20.25 -1.64
C GLN A 38 15.55 20.66 -2.06
N THR A 39 15.99 20.20 -3.22
CA THR A 39 17.25 20.62 -3.83
C THR A 39 17.02 21.56 -5.00
N SER A 40 18.10 22.15 -5.54
CA SER A 40 18.05 22.93 -6.78
C SER A 40 17.67 22.10 -8.02
N GLN A 41 17.69 20.77 -7.89
CA GLN A 41 17.30 19.83 -8.93
C GLN A 41 15.99 19.13 -8.58
N VAL A 42 15.28 18.65 -9.60
CA VAL A 42 14.08 17.82 -9.40
C VAL A 42 14.50 16.51 -8.73
N GLN A 43 13.71 16.04 -7.77
CA GLN A 43 13.94 14.76 -7.11
C GLN A 43 12.74 13.85 -7.37
N VAL A 44 13.01 12.56 -7.54
CA VAL A 44 11.97 11.53 -7.67
C VAL A 44 12.17 10.53 -6.56
N ALA A 45 11.16 10.36 -5.72
CA ALA A 45 11.12 9.26 -4.76
C ALA A 45 10.16 8.18 -5.29
N SER A 46 10.50 6.91 -5.09
CA SER A 46 9.63 5.79 -5.44
C SER A 46 9.24 5.00 -4.19
N ALA A 47 8.03 4.46 -4.21
CA ALA A 47 7.54 3.51 -3.24
C ALA A 47 6.97 2.29 -3.97
N ARG A 48 7.36 1.09 -3.53
CA ARG A 48 6.82 -0.16 -4.05
C ARG A 48 5.76 -0.69 -3.09
N ILE A 49 4.58 -0.96 -3.63
CA ILE A 49 3.43 -1.49 -2.92
C ILE A 49 3.27 -2.96 -3.31
N GLN A 50 3.37 -3.84 -2.32
CA GLN A 50 3.15 -5.27 -2.45
C GLN A 50 2.05 -5.67 -1.47
N VAL A 51 1.01 -6.35 -1.97
CA VAL A 51 -0.01 -6.96 -1.12
C VAL A 51 0.41 -8.39 -0.84
N GLN A 52 0.43 -8.75 0.44
CA GLN A 52 0.65 -10.10 0.92
C GLN A 52 -0.60 -10.55 1.66
N ALA A 53 -1.00 -11.81 1.46
CA ALA A 53 -2.07 -12.44 2.19
C ALA A 53 -1.53 -13.62 2.97
N LYS A 54 -2.04 -13.82 4.17
CA LYS A 54 -1.73 -14.96 5.02
C LYS A 54 -3.03 -15.59 5.47
N ASN A 55 -3.15 -16.90 5.30
CA ASN A 55 -4.27 -17.63 5.89
C ASN A 55 -4.04 -17.76 7.39
N VAL A 56 -5.10 -17.56 8.18
CA VAL A 56 -5.03 -17.72 9.64
C VAL A 56 -4.56 -19.14 9.98
N GLY A 57 -3.46 -19.25 10.73
CA GLY A 57 -2.87 -20.53 11.14
C GLY A 57 -1.87 -21.14 10.14
N GLN A 58 -1.63 -20.54 8.98
CA GLN A 58 -0.55 -20.95 8.07
C GLN A 58 0.66 -20.03 8.21
N THR A 59 1.87 -20.57 8.00
CA THR A 59 3.12 -19.80 8.02
C THR A 59 3.39 -19.08 6.71
N ASP A 60 2.84 -19.59 5.60
CA ASP A 60 3.20 -19.14 4.27
C ASP A 60 2.43 -17.88 3.89
N GLU A 61 3.17 -16.90 3.35
CA GLU A 61 2.60 -15.68 2.79
C GLU A 61 2.43 -15.84 1.28
N LEU A 62 1.23 -15.50 0.80
CA LEU A 62 0.90 -15.46 -0.61
C LEU A 62 1.03 -14.02 -1.13
N ILE A 63 1.83 -13.84 -2.17
CA ILE A 63 1.84 -12.59 -2.93
C ILE A 63 0.53 -12.47 -3.72
N VAL A 64 -0.24 -11.41 -3.45
CA VAL A 64 -1.52 -11.16 -4.12
C VAL A 64 -1.33 -10.14 -5.24
N GLY A 65 -1.63 -10.59 -6.47
CA GLY A 65 -1.52 -9.75 -7.67
C GLY A 65 -0.09 -9.33 -7.97
N SER A 66 0.05 -8.29 -8.80
CA SER A 66 1.35 -7.73 -9.17
C SER A 66 1.69 -6.52 -8.32
N PRO A 67 2.94 -6.39 -7.83
CA PRO A 67 3.39 -5.18 -7.14
C PRO A 67 3.21 -3.93 -8.01
N ARG A 68 2.92 -2.81 -7.34
CA ARG A 68 2.72 -1.51 -7.98
C ARG A 68 3.79 -0.54 -7.50
N GLU A 69 4.25 0.32 -8.40
CA GLU A 69 5.18 1.39 -8.07
C GLU A 69 4.43 2.73 -8.04
N VAL A 70 4.72 3.55 -7.05
CA VAL A 70 4.22 4.91 -6.90
C VAL A 70 5.41 5.84 -6.91
N LEU A 71 5.34 6.87 -7.76
CA LEU A 71 6.38 7.87 -7.89
C LEU A 71 5.90 9.19 -7.29
N PHE A 72 6.78 9.82 -6.52
CA PHE A 72 6.59 11.14 -5.95
C PHE A 72 7.59 12.08 -6.59
N VAL A 73 7.08 13.04 -7.36
CA VAL A 73 7.90 14.09 -7.96
C VAL A 73 7.99 15.24 -6.98
N ILE A 74 9.20 15.57 -6.57
CA ILE A 74 9.50 16.66 -5.66
C ILE A 74 10.08 17.81 -6.51
N PRO A 75 9.39 18.96 -6.59
CA PRO A 75 9.85 20.08 -7.38
C PRO A 75 11.13 20.69 -6.79
N PRO A 76 11.97 21.33 -7.61
CA PRO A 76 13.14 22.05 -7.12
C PRO A 76 12.72 23.28 -6.28
N VAL A 77 13.68 23.84 -5.55
CA VAL A 77 13.47 25.11 -4.83
C VAL A 77 13.07 26.22 -5.82
N PRO A 78 12.06 27.05 -5.51
CA PRO A 78 11.73 28.23 -6.31
C PRO A 78 12.95 29.14 -6.47
N GLN A 79 13.16 29.66 -7.68
CA GLN A 79 14.23 30.61 -8.00
C GLN A 79 13.86 32.03 -7.63
#